data_AF-A0A0M2RTS7-F1
#
_entry.id   AF-A0A0M2RTS7-F1
#
_cell.length_a   1.000
_cell.length_b   1.000
_cell.length_c   1.000
_cell.angle_alpha   90.00
_cell.angle_beta   90.00
_cell.angle_gamma   90.00
#
_symmetry.space_group_name_H-M   'P 1'
#
loop_
_entity.id
_entity.type
_entity.pdbx_description
1 polymer ?
#
loop_
_entity_poly.entity_id
_entity_poly.type
_entity_poly.pdbx_seq_one_letter_code
_entity_poly.pdbx_strand_id
1 'polypeptide(L)' 'MMWQGPMMGWMWSWSLLGLVVLGALVWLVFRLTDPTGAGHASSAARRILDERYARGEIDEEEYHRRRTGLA' A
#
# COMPACT_ATOMS: atom_id res chain seq x y z
N MET A 1 44.75 12.30 -23.76
CA MET A 1 43.29 12.14 -23.92
C MET A 1 42.66 11.63 -22.61
N MET A 2 42.80 12.36 -21.49
CA MET A 2 42.43 11.83 -20.15
C MET A 2 41.73 12.84 -19.24
N TRP A 3 41.19 13.92 -19.80
CA TRP A 3 40.62 15.04 -19.04
C TRP A 3 39.15 15.31 -19.40
N GLN A 4 38.33 14.26 -19.44
CA GLN A 4 36.86 14.37 -19.55
C GLN A 4 36.14 13.73 -18.35
N GLY A 5 36.88 13.29 -17.32
CA GLY A 5 36.34 12.58 -16.16
C GLY A 5 35.36 13.33 -15.25
N PRO A 6 35.56 14.63 -14.92
CA PRO A 6 34.75 15.26 -13.88
C PRO A 6 33.36 15.70 -14.34
N MET A 7 33.18 16.12 -15.60
CA MET A 7 31.86 16.51 -16.12
C MET A 7 30.94 15.29 -16.34
N MET A 8 31.48 14.17 -16.83
CA MET A 8 30.72 12.93 -16.98
C MET A 8 30.27 12.37 -15.62
N GLY A 9 31.13 12.44 -14.59
CA GLY A 9 30.80 12.03 -13.23
C GLY A 9 29.71 12.88 -12.57
N TRP A 10 29.70 14.19 -12.86
CA TRP A 10 28.66 15.10 -12.38
C TRP A 10 27.30 14.76 -13.00
N MET A 11 27.23 14.55 -14.31
CA MET A 11 25.98 14.13 -14.97
C MET A 11 25.49 12.77 -14.46
N TRP A 12 26.41 11.82 -14.25
CA TRP A 12 26.06 10.52 -13.68
C TRP A 12 25.51 10.59 -12.27
N SER A 13 26.01 11.52 -11.46
CA SER A 13 25.53 11.74 -10.10
C SER A 13 24.08 12.21 -10.08
N TRP A 14 23.69 13.12 -10.99
CA TRP A 14 22.30 13.54 -11.17
C TRP A 14 21.39 12.39 -11.62
N SER A 15 21.85 11.56 -12.55
CA SER A 15 21.10 10.37 -13.00
C SER A 15 20.92 9.34 -11.89
N LEU A 16 21.95 9.07 -11.09
CA LEU A 16 21.90 8.20 -9.92
C LEU A 16 20.94 8.73 -8.87
N LEU A 17 20.97 10.03 -8.59
CA LEU A 17 20.04 10.67 -7.66
C LEU A 17 18.60 10.51 -8.13
N GLY A 18 18.33 10.72 -9.42
CA GLY A 18 17.01 10.50 -10.01
C GLY A 18 16.54 9.04 -9.86
N LEU A 19 17.43 8.08 -10.09
CA LEU A 19 17.16 6.64 -9.89
C LEU A 19 16.83 6.30 -8.44
N VAL A 20 17.55 6.89 -7.48
CA VAL A 20 17.28 6.71 -6.04
C VAL A 20 15.92 7.27 -5.68
N VAL A 21 15.58 8.47 -6.15
CA VAL A 21 14.27 9.09 -5.90
C VAL A 21 13.15 8.26 -6.52
N LEU A 22 13.33 7.78 -7.75
CA LEU A 22 12.35 6.92 -8.42
C LEU A 22 12.19 5.59 -7.66
N GLY A 23 13.28 4.96 -7.25
CA GLY A 23 13.27 3.75 -6.43
C GLY A 23 12.59 3.96 -5.09
N ALA A 24 12.82 5.09 -4.43
CA ALA A 24 12.17 5.46 -3.17
C ALA A 24 10.66 5.70 -3.35
N LEU A 25 10.25 6.35 -4.45
CA LEU A 25 8.84 6.52 -4.81
C LEU A 25 8.15 5.17 -5.04
N VAL A 26 8.78 4.29 -5.83
CA VAL A 26 8.28 2.94 -6.07
C VAL A 26 8.18 2.17 -4.76
N TRP A 27 9.22 2.19 -3.94
CA TRP A 27 9.22 1.56 -2.61
C TRP A 27 8.13 2.13 -1.71
N LEU A 28 7.92 3.44 -1.69
CA LEU A 28 6.87 4.10 -0.91
C LEU A 28 5.47 3.66 -1.37
N VAL A 29 5.25 3.61 -2.68
CA VAL A 29 4.00 3.10 -3.26
C VAL A 29 3.79 1.64 -2.87
N PHE A 30 4.79 0.78 -3.02
CA PHE A 30 4.69 -0.62 -2.58
C PHE A 30 4.49 -0.74 -1.07
N ARG A 31 5.12 0.10 -0.26
CA ARG A 31 4.96 0.16 1.21
C ARG A 31 3.55 0.58 1.64
N LEU A 32 2.94 1.50 0.88
CA LEU A 32 1.56 1.99 1.08
C LEU A 32 0.52 1.00 0.54
N THR A 33 0.87 0.30 -0.54
CA THR A 33 0.02 -0.72 -1.19
C THR A 33 0.24 -2.10 -0.57
N ASP A 34 1.24 -2.24 0.31
CA ASP A 34 1.53 -3.46 1.04
C ASP A 34 0.28 -3.84 1.84
N PRO A 35 -0.39 -4.97 1.54
CA PRO A 35 -1.66 -5.35 2.12
C PRO A 35 -1.58 -5.70 3.62
N THR A 36 -0.47 -5.42 4.29
CA THR A 36 -0.44 -5.30 5.76
C THR A 36 -1.46 -4.27 6.28
N GLY A 37 -1.88 -3.30 5.45
CA GLY A 37 -3.05 -2.43 5.70
C GLY A 37 -4.42 -3.01 5.31
N ALA A 38 -4.48 -4.00 4.41
CA ALA A 38 -5.72 -4.69 4.05
C ALA A 38 -6.30 -5.49 5.23
N GLY A 39 -5.43 -5.96 6.14
CA GLY A 39 -5.86 -6.52 7.42
C GLY A 39 -6.57 -5.50 8.33
N HIS A 40 -6.17 -4.22 8.30
CA HIS A 40 -6.81 -3.15 9.07
C HIS A 40 -8.14 -2.69 8.45
N ALA A 41 -8.21 -2.58 7.12
CA ALA A 41 -9.47 -2.27 6.44
C ALA A 41 -10.48 -3.42 6.54
N SER A 42 -10.01 -4.67 6.41
CA SER A 42 -10.84 -5.86 6.61
C SER A 42 -11.28 -6.00 8.08
N SER A 43 -10.41 -5.71 9.07
CA SER A 43 -10.81 -5.72 10.47
C SER A 43 -11.81 -4.61 10.81
N ALA A 44 -11.64 -3.41 10.24
CA ALA A 44 -12.59 -2.31 10.38
C ALA A 44 -13.94 -2.66 9.74
N ALA A 45 -13.95 -3.24 8.54
CA ALA A 45 -15.16 -3.70 7.86
C ALA A 45 -15.89 -4.80 8.65
N ARG A 46 -15.16 -5.79 9.18
CA ARG A 46 -15.72 -6.85 10.05
C ARG A 46 -16.32 -6.26 11.33
N ARG A 47 -15.62 -5.33 11.97
CA ARG A 47 -16.09 -4.66 13.21
C ARG A 47 -17.36 -3.85 12.99
N ILE A 48 -17.48 -3.16 11.85
CA ILE A 48 -18.72 -2.47 11.46
C ILE A 48 -19.86 -3.47 11.20
N LEU A 49 -19.55 -4.64 10.65
CA LEU A 49 -20.53 -5.71 10.41
C LEU A 49 -21.06 -6.30 11.74
N ASP A 50 -20.15 -6.62 12.66
CA ASP A 50 -20.49 -7.18 13.98
C ASP A 50 -21.35 -6.21 14.80
N GLU A 51 -21.06 -4.90 14.74
CA GLU A 51 -21.82 -3.90 15.48
C GLU A 51 -23.26 -3.74 14.97
N ARG A 52 -23.48 -3.84 13.65
CA ARG A 52 -24.83 -3.78 13.06
C ARG A 52 -25.63 -5.06 13.32
N TYR A 53 -24.96 -6.22 13.33
CA TYR A 53 -25.58 -7.48 13.72
C TYR A 53 -26.01 -7.45 15.20
N ALA A 54 -25.15 -6.96 16.10
CA ALA A 54 -25.48 -6.79 17.51
C ALA A 54 -26.62 -5.79 17.75
N ARG A 55 -26.76 -4.78 16.89
CA ARG A 55 -27.88 -3.82 16.90
C ARG A 55 -29.16 -4.38 16.29
N GLY A 56 -29.10 -5.55 15.64
CA GLY A 56 -30.24 -6.18 14.95
C GLY A 56 -30.63 -5.49 13.63
N GLU A 57 -29.75 -4.66 13.07
CA GLU A 57 -29.99 -3.96 11.80
C GLU A 57 -29.81 -4.86 10.57
N ILE A 58 -29.14 -6.01 10.75
CA ILE A 58 -28.89 -7.01 9.71
C ILE A 58 -29.13 -8.40 10.27
N ASP A 59 -29.73 -9.24 9.45
CA ASP A 59 -30.08 -10.62 9.79
C ASP A 59 -28.86 -11.56 9.68
N GLU A 60 -28.96 -12.73 10.32
CA GLU A 60 -27.87 -13.72 10.37
C GLU A 60 -27.45 -14.19 8.97
N GLU A 61 -28.39 -14.41 8.05
CA GLU A 61 -28.07 -14.76 6.67
C GLU A 61 -27.25 -13.68 5.95
N GLU A 62 -27.58 -12.41 6.18
CA GLU A 62 -26.90 -11.28 5.55
C GLU A 62 -25.50 -11.07 6.14
N TYR A 63 -25.36 -11.28 7.46
CA TYR A 63 -24.08 -11.30 8.15
C TYR A 63 -23.16 -12.38 7.57
N HIS A 64 -23.64 -13.61 7.44
CA HIS A 64 -22.86 -14.72 6.89
C HIS A 64 -22.43 -14.46 5.45
N ARG A 65 -23.34 -14.00 4.58
CA ARG A 65 -23.03 -13.72 3.16
C ARG A 65 -21.94 -12.66 3.01
N ARG A 66 -22.00 -11.58 3.79
CA ARG A 66 -20.99 -10.51 3.76
C ARG A 66 -19.66 -10.93 4.40
N ARG A 67 -19.71 -11.79 5.43
CA ARG A 67 -18.50 -12.34 6.07
C ARG A 67 -17.70 -13.24 5.13
N THR A 68 -18.36 -14.06 4.30
CA THR A 68 -17.69 -14.93 3.33
C THR A 68 -17.04 -14.14 2.18
N GLY A 69 -17.61 -12.99 1.81
CA GLY A 69 -16.99 -12.09 0.82
C GLY A 69 -15.80 -11.28 1.34
N LEU A 70 -15.59 -11.26 2.66
CA LEU A 70 -14.47 -10.58 3.35
C LEU A 70 -13.39 -11.57 3.84
N ALA A 71 -13.53 -12.86 3.54
CA ALA A 71 -12.57 -13.93 3.85
C ALA A 71 -11.62 -14.16 2.67
#